data_AF-A0A2S6AMI5-F1
#
_entry.id   AF-A0A2S6AMI5-F1
#
_cell.length_a   1.000
_cell.length_b   1.000
_cell.length_c   1.000
_cell.angle_alpha   90.00
_cell.angle_beta   90.00
_cell.angle_gamma   90.00
#
_symmetry.space_group_name_H-M   'P 1'
#
loop_
_entity.id
_entity.type
_entity.pdbx_description
1 polymer ?
#
loop_
_entity_poly.entity_id
_entity_poly.type
_entity_poly.pdbx_seq_one_letter_code
_entity_poly.pdbx_strand_id
1 'polypeptide(L)'
;MIRASSGPVSGRGRTHPTSRYPGDMVATRRGRPSTALMQAALTAAAHGHHVFPLHPRAKTPAYEGDWLLHATTDPDLIRGIWRERPYNIGIACAPSELYVIDLDPAHGVTAPAPWTGLTHGRDVLTALAERAGHPYPGDTYTVATPSGGWHLYFHAPTTVRLPNTAGTLGWRIDTRGDGGYVVAAGSVLRHGTYTVVNPRSPQPVPAWLITRLTRPPRPPRPPRTVDVGHTHRYVQVALRVQSDRVRHAPRGERHTILVSAAYSLGRLVGADILDDRGHVIGQGILDYQTAYDVLREAAATHIGVENFTDTEAERTIIDGLDHGSAQRHQIRLRRP
;
A
#
# COMPACT_ATOMS: atom_id res chain seq x y z
N MET A 1 12.66 75.96 9.38
CA MET A 1 11.48 76.05 10.27
C MET A 1 10.49 75.02 9.74
N ILE A 2 10.15 73.91 10.39
CA ILE A 2 9.82 73.62 11.79
C ILE A 2 10.24 72.16 12.11
N ARG A 3 10.59 71.90 13.38
CA ARG A 3 10.97 70.60 13.97
C ARG A 3 9.77 69.67 14.20
N ALA A 4 10.08 68.37 14.34
CA ALA A 4 9.55 67.35 15.27
C ALA A 4 9.10 66.07 14.52
N SER A 5 9.24 64.84 15.02
CA SER A 5 10.04 64.22 16.08
C SER A 5 9.92 62.69 15.88
N SER A 6 10.94 61.97 16.30
CA SER A 6 11.15 60.52 16.29
C SER A 6 10.17 59.66 17.10
N GLY A 7 9.94 58.41 16.66
CA GLY A 7 9.40 57.28 17.45
C GLY A 7 9.25 55.98 16.62
N PRO A 8 9.60 54.77 17.11
CA PRO A 8 10.04 53.65 16.25
C PRO A 8 9.05 52.48 16.04
N VAL A 9 9.52 51.58 15.17
CA VAL A 9 8.95 50.35 14.57
C VAL A 9 8.73 49.19 15.56
N SER A 10 7.61 48.46 15.39
CA SER A 10 7.47 47.00 15.60
C SER A 10 6.25 46.52 14.76
N GLY A 11 6.20 45.41 14.04
CA GLY A 11 6.66 44.05 14.31
C GLY A 11 5.43 43.13 14.39
N ARG A 12 4.80 42.76 13.26
CA ARG A 12 3.66 41.82 13.23
C ARG A 12 4.14 40.40 12.91
N GLY A 13 4.35 39.61 13.97
CA GLY A 13 4.48 38.15 13.88
C GLY A 13 3.12 37.49 13.68
N ARG A 14 3.08 36.48 12.80
CA ARG A 14 1.93 35.60 12.60
C ARG A 14 1.88 34.54 13.71
N THR A 15 0.72 34.38 14.32
CA THR A 15 0.43 33.40 15.37
C THR A 15 -0.01 32.07 14.75
N HIS A 16 0.63 30.97 15.14
CA HIS A 16 0.11 29.60 14.95
C HIS A 16 -0.59 29.13 16.23
N PRO A 17 -1.72 28.42 16.15
CA PRO A 17 -2.45 27.96 17.33
C PRO A 17 -1.78 26.74 17.96
N THR A 18 -1.41 26.85 19.23
CA THR A 18 -0.97 25.73 20.06
C THR A 18 -2.17 24.96 20.60
N SER A 19 -2.42 23.75 20.11
CA SER A 19 -3.31 22.79 20.77
C SER A 19 -2.53 22.02 21.84
N ARG A 20 -2.95 22.15 23.10
CA ARG A 20 -2.40 21.44 24.26
C ARG A 20 -3.25 20.18 24.53
N TYR A 21 -2.61 19.01 24.59
CA TYR A 21 -3.16 17.84 25.28
C TYR A 21 -2.46 17.65 26.64
N PRO A 22 -3.19 17.32 27.73
CA PRO A 22 -2.61 17.12 29.06
C PRO A 22 -2.35 15.63 29.41
N GLY A 23 -1.29 15.38 30.21
CA GLY A 23 -0.96 14.12 30.92
C GLY A 23 -0.30 13.04 30.04
N ASP A 24 0.86 12.46 30.32
CA ASP A 24 1.54 12.21 31.59
C ASP A 24 3.05 12.46 31.49
N MET A 25 3.57 13.25 32.44
CA MET A 25 4.99 13.38 32.72
C MET A 25 5.40 12.34 33.75
N VAL A 26 5.95 11.21 33.29
CA VAL A 26 6.94 10.47 34.06
C VAL A 26 8.26 10.59 33.31
N ALA A 27 9.13 11.44 33.85
CA ALA A 27 10.47 11.69 33.34
C ALA A 27 11.31 10.40 33.39
N THR A 28 11.36 9.69 32.27
CA THR A 28 12.40 8.69 32.01
C THR A 28 13.60 9.41 31.38
N ARG A 29 14.78 9.13 31.93
CA ARG A 29 16.11 9.64 31.53
C ARG A 29 16.17 10.02 30.04
N ARG A 30 16.56 11.28 29.76
CA ARG A 30 16.92 11.76 28.41
C ARG A 30 18.06 10.92 27.84
N GLY A 31 17.74 9.84 27.13
CA GLY A 31 18.66 9.21 26.21
C GLY A 31 18.97 10.20 25.08
N ARG A 32 20.24 10.30 24.66
CA ARG A 32 20.58 11.01 23.42
C ARG A 32 19.65 10.53 22.29
N PRO A 33 19.22 11.42 21.36
CA PRO A 33 18.50 10.97 20.15
C PRO A 33 19.29 9.81 19.54
N SER A 34 18.61 8.68 19.29
CA SER A 34 19.29 7.40 19.14
C SER A 34 20.26 7.42 17.96
N THR A 35 21.56 7.52 18.25
CA THR A 35 22.63 7.45 17.24
C THR A 35 22.49 6.21 16.38
N ALA A 36 22.00 5.09 16.95
CA ALA A 36 21.85 3.82 16.23
C ALA A 36 20.89 3.89 15.03
N LEU A 37 19.67 4.44 15.18
CA LEU A 37 18.71 4.53 14.07
C LEU A 37 19.18 5.52 13.00
N MET A 38 19.79 6.63 13.41
CA MET A 38 20.39 7.58 12.47
C MET A 38 21.52 6.91 11.67
N GLN A 39 22.41 6.16 12.34
CA GLN A 39 23.49 5.44 11.66
C GLN A 39 22.96 4.35 10.73
N ALA A 40 21.93 3.60 11.15
CA ALA A 40 21.28 2.62 10.28
C ALA A 40 20.65 3.26 9.04
N ALA A 41 20.00 4.43 9.17
CA ALA A 41 19.45 5.18 8.05
C ALA A 41 20.56 5.67 7.10
N LEU A 42 21.65 6.21 7.63
CA LEU A 42 22.82 6.63 6.86
C LEU A 42 23.48 5.44 6.14
N THR A 43 23.61 4.29 6.79
CA THR A 43 24.14 3.07 6.17
C THR A 43 23.23 2.57 5.05
N ALA A 44 21.90 2.62 5.22
CA ALA A 44 20.98 2.27 4.15
C ALA A 44 21.11 3.24 2.96
N ALA A 45 21.17 4.55 3.23
CA ALA A 45 21.37 5.56 2.19
C ALA A 45 22.70 5.43 1.45
N ALA A 46 23.78 5.06 2.15
CA ALA A 46 25.07 4.77 1.54
C ALA A 46 25.05 3.58 0.58
N HIS A 47 24.08 2.66 0.73
CA HIS A 47 23.82 1.58 -0.22
C HIS A 47 22.82 1.99 -1.33
N GLY A 48 22.50 3.28 -1.46
CA GLY A 48 21.55 3.79 -2.45
C GLY A 48 20.08 3.62 -2.06
N HIS A 49 19.79 3.21 -0.81
CA HIS A 49 18.40 3.05 -0.39
C HIS A 49 17.80 4.40 0.03
N HIS A 50 16.73 4.81 -0.64
CA HIS A 50 15.98 6.01 -0.32
C HIS A 50 15.16 5.79 0.97
N VAL A 51 15.60 6.43 2.05
CA VAL A 51 15.02 6.27 3.38
C VAL A 51 14.06 7.40 3.75
N PHE A 52 13.08 7.10 4.60
CA PHE A 52 12.16 8.09 5.17
C PHE A 52 11.75 7.70 6.60
N PRO A 53 11.32 8.66 7.44
CA PRO A 53 10.97 8.39 8.83
C PRO A 53 9.61 7.69 8.95
N LEU A 54 9.59 6.62 9.74
CA LEU A 54 8.39 5.97 10.26
C LEU A 54 8.23 6.36 11.74
N HIS A 55 6.99 6.43 12.22
CA HIS A 55 6.71 6.69 13.63
C HIS A 55 7.52 5.76 14.55
N PRO A 56 8.08 6.27 15.66
CA PRO A 56 8.83 5.44 16.60
C PRO A 56 8.02 4.23 17.06
N ARG A 57 8.64 3.05 17.05
CA ARG A 57 7.99 1.78 17.43
C ARG A 57 6.80 1.36 16.56
N ALA A 58 6.62 1.98 15.40
CA ALA A 58 5.55 1.67 14.45
C ALA A 58 6.13 1.40 13.05
N LYS A 59 5.23 1.00 12.13
CA LYS A 59 5.54 0.75 10.72
C LYS A 59 4.97 1.83 9.79
N THR A 60 4.27 2.82 10.32
CA THR A 60 3.56 3.84 9.54
C THR A 60 4.46 5.05 9.28
N PRO A 61 4.42 5.66 8.08
CA PRO A 61 5.13 6.89 7.78
C PRO A 61 4.83 7.99 8.80
N ALA A 62 5.84 8.77 9.17
CA ALA A 62 5.69 9.92 10.07
C ALA A 62 5.10 11.16 9.36
N TYR A 63 5.12 11.17 8.03
CA TYR A 63 4.47 12.19 7.20
C TYR A 63 3.09 11.69 6.79
N GLU A 64 2.08 12.54 6.93
CA GLU A 64 0.74 12.31 6.39
C GLU A 64 0.75 12.51 4.87
N GLY A 65 0.11 11.60 4.11
CA GLY A 65 0.03 11.71 2.65
C GLY A 65 1.25 11.13 1.91
N ASP A 66 1.87 11.94 1.05
CA ASP A 66 2.88 11.55 0.05
C ASP A 66 4.26 11.28 0.66
N TRP A 67 4.35 10.31 1.56
CA TRP A 67 5.59 9.85 2.21
C TRP A 67 6.74 9.58 1.22
N LEU A 68 6.41 9.19 -0.02
CA LEU A 68 7.37 8.92 -1.09
C LEU A 68 8.19 10.17 -1.46
N LEU A 69 7.61 11.36 -1.40
CA LEU A 69 8.30 12.63 -1.66
C LEU A 69 9.39 12.94 -0.61
N HIS A 70 9.32 12.28 0.54
CA HIS A 70 10.26 12.45 1.64
C HIS A 70 11.35 11.37 1.69
N ALA A 71 11.35 10.42 0.73
CA ALA A 71 12.36 9.38 0.64
C ALA A 71 13.67 9.94 0.06
N THR A 72 14.76 9.87 0.83
CA THR A 72 16.02 10.54 0.51
C THR A 72 17.24 9.65 0.76
N THR A 73 18.32 9.92 0.02
CA THR A 73 19.67 9.40 0.27
C THR A 73 20.61 10.50 0.78
N ASP A 74 20.14 11.74 0.93
CA ASP A 74 20.94 12.87 1.38
C ASP A 74 21.31 12.73 2.87
N PRO A 75 22.61 12.60 3.21
CA PRO A 75 23.05 12.39 4.58
C PRO A 75 22.75 13.57 5.50
N ASP A 76 22.66 14.80 4.99
CA ASP A 76 22.38 15.98 5.81
C ASP A 76 20.90 16.08 6.17
N LEU A 77 20.01 15.76 5.22
CA LEU A 77 18.57 15.60 5.50
C LEU A 77 18.33 14.47 6.51
N ILE A 78 18.97 13.31 6.34
CA ILE A 78 18.85 12.18 7.26
C ILE A 78 19.31 12.58 8.67
N ARG A 79 20.46 13.26 8.80
CA ARG A 79 20.91 13.77 10.10
C ARG A 79 19.94 14.78 10.70
N GLY A 80 19.34 15.64 9.89
CA GLY A 80 18.31 16.59 10.32
C GLY A 80 17.12 15.86 10.93
N ILE A 81 16.52 14.93 10.19
CA ILE A 81 15.31 14.19 10.58
C ILE A 81 15.54 13.38 11.87
N TRP A 82 16.62 12.59 11.94
CA TRP A 82 16.85 11.68 13.07
C TRP A 82 17.43 12.36 14.32
N ARG A 83 17.77 13.66 14.25
CA ARG A 83 18.06 14.47 15.46
C ARG A 83 16.81 14.75 16.28
N GLU A 84 15.64 14.83 15.64
CA GLU A 84 14.40 15.20 16.31
C GLU A 84 13.84 14.06 17.16
N ARG A 85 13.75 12.86 16.57
CA ARG A 85 13.19 11.68 17.23
C ARG A 85 13.86 10.40 16.74
N PRO A 86 13.80 9.31 17.53
CA PRO A 86 14.26 7.98 17.11
C PRO A 86 13.24 7.34 16.15
N TYR A 87 13.09 7.90 14.95
CA TYR A 87 12.20 7.37 13.93
C TYR A 87 12.65 5.97 13.49
N ASN A 88 11.69 5.08 13.29
CA ASN A 88 11.96 3.86 12.53
C ASN A 88 12.23 4.23 11.07
N ILE A 89 12.84 3.33 10.33
CA ILE A 89 13.36 3.64 8.99
C ILE A 89 12.52 2.90 7.97
N GLY A 90 11.85 3.65 7.09
CA GLY A 90 11.24 3.13 5.88
C GLY A 90 12.24 3.21 4.73
N ILE A 91 12.23 2.21 3.84
CA ILE A 91 12.94 2.23 2.56
C ILE A 91 11.91 2.22 1.43
N ALA A 92 11.90 3.25 0.61
CA ALA A 92 11.06 3.32 -0.58
C ALA A 92 11.62 2.39 -1.66
N CYS A 93 10.90 1.32 -2.01
CA CYS A 93 11.46 0.25 -2.84
C CYS A 93 11.79 0.73 -4.26
N ALA A 94 10.86 1.40 -4.95
CA ALA A 94 11.09 1.86 -6.33
C ALA A 94 12.26 2.84 -6.47
N PRO A 95 12.35 3.95 -5.71
CA PRO A 95 13.51 4.84 -5.79
C PRO A 95 14.83 4.17 -5.40
N SER A 96 14.79 3.14 -4.55
CA SER A 96 15.96 2.36 -4.16
C SER A 96 16.34 1.27 -5.17
N GLU A 97 15.61 1.15 -6.29
CA GLU A 97 15.75 0.05 -7.25
C GLU A 97 15.68 -1.34 -6.59
N LEU A 98 14.84 -1.46 -5.56
CA LEU A 98 14.66 -2.69 -4.80
C LEU A 98 13.31 -3.34 -5.11
N TYR A 99 13.32 -4.66 -5.10
CA TYR A 99 12.13 -5.50 -5.04
C TYR A 99 12.26 -6.46 -3.87
N VAL A 100 11.36 -6.38 -2.91
CA VAL A 100 11.46 -7.17 -1.67
C VAL A 100 10.36 -8.22 -1.63
N ILE A 101 10.71 -9.46 -1.30
CA ILE A 101 9.76 -10.51 -0.98
C ILE A 101 9.62 -10.57 0.55
N ASP A 102 8.41 -10.30 1.03
CA ASP A 102 8.04 -10.25 2.43
C ASP A 102 7.34 -11.57 2.81
N LEU A 103 7.99 -12.35 3.67
CA LEU A 103 7.61 -13.71 4.03
C LEU A 103 7.13 -13.73 5.47
N ASP A 104 5.84 -13.92 5.68
CA ASP A 104 5.25 -13.88 7.01
C ASP A 104 4.97 -15.29 7.58
N PRO A 105 4.94 -15.46 8.91
CA PRO A 105 4.44 -16.68 9.52
C PRO A 105 2.90 -16.73 9.49
N ALA A 106 2.36 -17.92 9.75
CA ALA A 106 0.92 -18.19 9.73
C ALA A 106 0.09 -17.36 10.72
N HIS A 107 0.69 -16.91 11.84
CA HIS A 107 0.00 -16.21 12.93
C HIS A 107 -1.31 -16.91 13.37
N GLY A 108 -1.28 -18.25 13.48
CA GLY A 108 -2.43 -19.06 13.89
C GLY A 108 -3.50 -19.27 12.81
N VAL A 109 -3.30 -18.75 11.60
CA VAL A 109 -4.19 -19.00 10.46
C VAL A 109 -3.78 -20.28 9.74
N THR A 110 -4.72 -21.19 9.55
CA THR A 110 -4.48 -22.42 8.77
C THR A 110 -4.27 -22.08 7.30
N ALA A 111 -3.24 -22.67 6.70
CA ALA A 111 -2.95 -22.49 5.29
C ALA A 111 -4.08 -23.02 4.39
N PRO A 112 -4.58 -22.24 3.42
CA PRO A 112 -5.54 -22.73 2.45
C PRO A 112 -4.88 -23.67 1.44
N ALA A 113 -5.66 -24.51 0.76
CA ALA A 113 -5.17 -25.22 -0.42
C ALA A 113 -4.66 -24.21 -1.48
N PRO A 114 -3.58 -24.52 -2.23
CA PRO A 114 -2.78 -25.75 -2.24
C PRO A 114 -1.62 -25.77 -1.23
N TRP A 115 -1.66 -24.93 -0.18
CA TRP A 115 -0.60 -24.74 0.80
C TRP A 115 -0.86 -25.44 2.14
N THR A 116 -1.84 -26.36 2.17
CA THR A 116 -2.25 -27.09 3.37
C THR A 116 -1.05 -27.69 4.10
N GLY A 117 -0.96 -27.47 5.41
CA GLY A 117 0.12 -27.96 6.27
C GLY A 117 1.34 -27.04 6.35
N LEU A 118 1.46 -26.03 5.49
CA LEU A 118 2.53 -25.04 5.58
C LEU A 118 2.22 -24.03 6.68
N THR A 119 3.25 -23.48 7.31
CA THR A 119 3.09 -22.57 8.46
C THR A 119 3.75 -21.22 8.27
N HIS A 120 4.42 -21.02 7.13
CA HIS A 120 5.15 -19.81 6.83
C HIS A 120 5.24 -19.54 5.33
N GLY A 121 5.30 -18.27 4.95
CA GLY A 121 5.67 -17.85 3.59
C GLY A 121 7.00 -18.41 3.09
N ARG A 122 7.95 -18.72 3.98
CA ARG A 122 9.21 -19.41 3.64
C ARG A 122 8.96 -20.80 3.10
N ASP A 123 8.09 -21.57 3.77
CA ASP A 123 7.70 -22.92 3.32
C ASP A 123 7.01 -22.85 1.95
N VAL A 124 6.14 -21.86 1.76
CA VAL A 124 5.44 -21.63 0.49
C VAL A 124 6.43 -21.27 -0.62
N LEU A 125 7.42 -20.41 -0.33
CA LEU A 125 8.44 -20.02 -1.30
C LEU A 125 9.37 -21.20 -1.66
N THR A 126 9.72 -22.05 -0.69
CA THR A 126 10.45 -23.30 -0.94
C THR A 126 9.67 -24.21 -1.88
N ALA A 127 8.39 -24.48 -1.59
CA ALA A 127 7.54 -25.31 -2.44
C ALA A 127 7.38 -24.71 -3.86
N LEU A 128 7.34 -23.38 -3.99
CA LEU A 128 7.31 -22.70 -5.28
C LEU A 128 8.62 -22.88 -6.06
N ALA A 129 9.77 -22.76 -5.39
CA ALA A 129 11.08 -22.94 -5.99
C ALA A 129 11.28 -24.40 -6.47
N GLU A 130 10.92 -25.37 -5.63
CA GLU A 130 10.95 -26.81 -5.97
C GLU A 130 10.09 -27.13 -7.19
N ARG A 131 8.83 -26.65 -7.22
CA ARG A 131 7.92 -26.82 -8.37
C ARG A 131 8.44 -26.17 -9.65
N ALA A 132 9.27 -25.13 -9.52
CA ALA A 132 9.90 -24.46 -10.64
C ALA A 132 11.25 -25.08 -11.03
N GLY A 133 11.75 -26.09 -10.30
CA GLY A 133 13.05 -26.70 -10.55
C GLY A 133 14.24 -25.79 -10.18
N HIS A 134 14.05 -24.87 -9.24
CA HIS A 134 15.05 -23.89 -8.82
C HIS A 134 15.35 -23.97 -7.31
N PRO A 135 16.56 -23.54 -6.88
CA PRO A 135 16.86 -23.44 -5.46
C PRO A 135 16.04 -22.32 -4.78
N TYR A 136 15.89 -22.42 -3.46
CA TYR A 136 15.32 -21.34 -2.64
C TYR A 136 16.12 -20.04 -2.84
N PRO A 137 15.49 -18.91 -3.19
CA PRO A 137 16.20 -17.68 -3.54
C PRO A 137 16.64 -16.87 -2.29
N GLY A 138 17.23 -17.55 -1.31
CA GLY A 138 17.62 -16.98 -0.02
C GLY A 138 19.05 -16.43 0.06
N ASP A 139 19.88 -16.66 -0.96
CA ASP A 139 21.26 -16.17 -1.01
C ASP A 139 21.32 -14.68 -1.42
N THR A 140 20.57 -13.84 -0.70
CA THR A 140 20.43 -12.40 -0.93
C THR A 140 20.33 -11.65 0.39
N TYR A 141 20.48 -10.32 0.38
CA TYR A 141 20.30 -9.50 1.59
C TYR A 141 18.97 -9.82 2.26
N THR A 142 19.02 -10.24 3.54
CA THR A 142 17.83 -10.71 4.26
C THR A 142 17.74 -10.08 5.64
N VAL A 143 16.55 -9.56 5.95
CA VAL A 143 16.23 -8.97 7.24
C VAL A 143 15.12 -9.79 7.90
N ALA A 144 15.34 -10.28 9.12
CA ALA A 144 14.30 -10.87 9.94
C ALA A 144 13.42 -9.79 10.56
N THR A 145 12.12 -10.03 10.55
CA THR A 145 11.11 -9.14 11.12
C THR A 145 10.82 -9.53 12.57
N PRO A 146 10.42 -8.58 13.44
CA PRO A 146 10.06 -8.87 14.83
C PRO A 146 8.91 -9.86 15.00
N SER A 147 8.07 -10.04 13.98
CA SER A 147 6.96 -10.99 13.99
C SER A 147 7.36 -12.42 13.62
N GLY A 148 8.63 -12.66 13.30
CA GLY A 148 9.16 -13.98 12.91
C GLY A 148 9.17 -14.24 11.40
N GLY A 149 8.87 -13.22 10.58
CA GLY A 149 8.95 -13.27 9.13
C GLY A 149 10.31 -12.80 8.59
N TRP A 150 10.53 -12.85 7.27
CA TRP A 150 11.76 -12.40 6.59
C TRP A 150 11.45 -11.50 5.40
N HIS A 151 12.26 -10.46 5.22
CA HIS A 151 12.32 -9.66 4.00
C HIS A 151 13.55 -10.12 3.18
N LEU A 152 13.34 -10.71 2.01
CA LEU A 152 14.39 -11.00 1.03
C LEU A 152 14.48 -9.85 0.03
N TYR A 153 15.60 -9.14 0.01
CA TYR A 153 15.80 -7.97 -0.86
C TYR A 153 16.46 -8.38 -2.17
N PHE A 154 15.97 -7.87 -3.28
CA PHE A 154 16.53 -8.07 -4.61
C PHE A 154 16.67 -6.73 -5.34
N HIS A 155 17.56 -6.67 -6.33
CA HIS A 155 17.56 -5.59 -7.30
C HIS A 155 16.32 -5.71 -8.20
N ALA A 156 15.53 -4.64 -8.28
CA ALA A 156 14.39 -4.58 -9.17
C ALA A 156 14.85 -4.70 -10.64
N PRO A 157 14.13 -5.47 -11.48
CA PRO A 157 14.50 -5.59 -12.88
C PRO A 157 14.26 -4.26 -13.61
N THR A 158 15.20 -3.87 -14.48
CA THR A 158 15.12 -2.63 -15.27
C THR A 158 14.22 -2.74 -16.49
N THR A 159 13.96 -3.97 -16.96
CA THR A 159 13.21 -4.25 -18.19
C THR A 159 11.71 -4.46 -17.97
N VAL A 160 11.29 -4.71 -16.73
CA VAL A 160 9.88 -4.95 -16.42
C VAL A 160 9.51 -4.34 -15.07
N ARG A 161 8.40 -3.62 -15.04
CA ARG A 161 7.88 -3.06 -13.79
C ARG A 161 7.14 -4.15 -13.01
N LEU A 162 7.69 -4.53 -11.86
CA LEU A 162 7.03 -5.47 -10.95
C LEU A 162 6.12 -4.71 -9.95
N PRO A 163 4.85 -5.12 -9.81
CA PRO A 163 3.92 -4.46 -8.90
C PRO A 163 4.21 -4.80 -7.44
N ASN A 164 3.78 -3.94 -6.52
CA ASN A 164 3.55 -4.32 -5.13
C ASN A 164 2.34 -5.28 -5.07
N THR A 165 2.49 -6.44 -4.44
CA THR A 165 1.43 -7.45 -4.38
C THR A 165 1.25 -8.00 -2.97
N ALA A 166 0.03 -8.47 -2.68
CA ALA A 166 -0.25 -9.25 -1.48
C ALA A 166 -0.69 -10.65 -1.89
N GLY A 167 -0.03 -11.68 -1.38
CA GLY A 167 -0.36 -13.09 -1.62
C GLY A 167 -0.34 -13.59 -3.08
N THR A 168 0.22 -12.82 -4.03
CA THR A 168 0.16 -13.19 -5.47
C THR A 168 1.02 -14.39 -5.81
N LEU A 169 2.21 -14.49 -5.20
CA LEU A 169 3.07 -15.67 -5.36
C LEU A 169 2.50 -16.88 -4.61
N GLY A 170 1.94 -16.64 -3.42
CA GLY A 170 1.37 -17.68 -2.58
C GLY A 170 0.97 -17.14 -1.22
N TRP A 171 0.35 -18.00 -0.42
CA TRP A 171 -0.08 -17.65 0.93
C TRP A 171 1.11 -17.16 1.79
N ARG A 172 0.93 -16.06 2.53
CA ARG A 172 1.96 -15.41 3.37
C ARG A 172 3.21 -14.93 2.61
N ILE A 173 3.08 -14.67 1.31
CA ILE A 173 4.12 -14.03 0.51
C ILE A 173 3.57 -12.74 -0.10
N ASP A 174 4.06 -11.62 0.41
CA ASP A 174 3.82 -10.30 -0.17
C ASP A 174 5.06 -9.85 -0.94
N THR A 175 4.89 -8.93 -1.87
CA THR A 175 6.00 -8.31 -2.60
C THR A 175 5.91 -6.80 -2.53
N ARG A 176 7.05 -6.15 -2.27
CA ARG A 176 7.19 -4.70 -2.21
C ARG A 176 8.03 -4.25 -3.39
N GLY A 177 7.37 -3.63 -4.36
CA GLY A 177 7.98 -3.04 -5.54
C GLY A 177 7.57 -1.58 -5.65
N ASP A 178 7.10 -1.17 -6.83
CA ASP A 178 6.65 0.20 -7.03
C ASP A 178 5.42 0.55 -6.15
N GLY A 179 5.44 1.75 -5.56
CA GLY A 179 4.48 2.21 -4.55
C GLY A 179 4.61 1.53 -3.18
N GLY A 180 5.53 0.57 -3.02
CA GLY A 180 5.78 -0.14 -1.78
C GLY A 180 6.99 0.40 -1.00
N TYR A 181 6.99 0.13 0.31
CA TYR A 181 8.15 0.33 1.16
C TYR A 181 8.32 -0.86 2.11
N VAL A 182 9.51 -0.95 2.71
CA VAL A 182 9.83 -1.90 3.78
C VAL A 182 10.38 -1.18 4.99
N VAL A 183 10.24 -1.79 6.16
CA VAL A 183 10.92 -1.34 7.38
C VAL A 183 12.35 -1.87 7.36
N ALA A 184 13.33 -0.97 7.49
CA ALA A 184 14.75 -1.31 7.41
C ALA A 184 15.26 -1.97 8.69
N ALA A 185 16.37 -2.72 8.55
CA ALA A 185 17.13 -3.24 9.68
C ALA A 185 17.54 -2.13 10.66
N GLY A 186 17.59 -2.47 11.95
CA GLY A 186 17.82 -1.53 13.05
C GLY A 186 16.54 -0.91 13.62
N SER A 187 15.45 -0.86 12.84
CA SER A 187 14.14 -0.40 13.31
C SER A 187 13.59 -1.30 14.42
N VAL A 188 12.89 -0.71 15.39
CA VAL A 188 12.41 -1.41 16.59
C VAL A 188 10.89 -1.34 16.66
N LEU A 189 10.23 -2.44 17.00
CA LEU A 189 8.80 -2.49 17.34
C LEU A 189 8.62 -2.84 18.82
N ARG A 190 7.36 -2.97 19.28
CA ARG A 190 7.07 -3.45 20.64
C ARG A 190 7.69 -4.83 20.92
N HIS A 191 7.74 -5.69 19.91
CA HIS A 191 8.03 -7.11 20.06
C HIS A 191 9.43 -7.54 19.60
N GLY A 192 10.28 -6.59 19.18
CA GLY A 192 11.63 -6.91 18.72
C GLY A 192 12.17 -5.90 17.72
N THR A 193 13.29 -6.25 17.10
CA THR A 193 14.04 -5.40 16.17
C THR A 193 14.11 -6.08 14.80
N TYR A 194 14.11 -5.29 13.73
CA TYR A 194 14.44 -5.78 12.40
C TYR A 194 15.94 -6.05 12.33
N THR A 195 16.35 -7.30 12.13
CA THR A 195 17.77 -7.71 12.21
C THR A 195 18.25 -8.30 10.91
N VAL A 196 19.47 -7.94 10.48
CA VAL A 196 20.09 -8.58 9.32
C VAL A 196 20.45 -10.02 9.68
N VAL A 197 19.97 -10.97 8.88
CA VAL A 197 20.29 -12.40 9.03
C VAL A 197 21.10 -12.94 7.85
N ASN A 198 21.09 -12.25 6.71
CA ASN A 198 22.02 -12.46 5.60
C ASN A 198 22.55 -11.09 5.13
N PRO A 199 23.83 -10.75 5.36
CA PRO A 199 24.39 -9.43 5.04
C PRO A 199 24.89 -9.30 3.59
N ARG A 200 24.67 -10.30 2.72
CA ARG A 200 25.04 -10.21 1.30
C ARG A 200 24.39 -9.01 0.62
N SER A 201 24.98 -8.51 -0.46
CA SER A 201 24.31 -7.54 -1.33
C SER A 201 23.04 -8.14 -1.95
N PRO A 202 21.98 -7.34 -2.16
CA PRO A 202 20.81 -7.77 -2.91
C PRO A 202 21.22 -8.43 -4.24
N GLN A 203 20.60 -9.56 -4.58
CA GLN A 203 20.78 -10.24 -5.85
C GLN A 203 19.70 -9.82 -6.86
N PRO A 204 19.89 -10.02 -8.17
CA PRO A 204 18.80 -9.84 -9.14
C PRO A 204 17.59 -10.73 -8.81
N VAL A 205 16.37 -10.25 -9.07
CA VAL A 205 15.17 -11.09 -8.94
C VAL A 205 15.30 -12.31 -9.88
N PRO A 206 15.18 -13.56 -9.38
CA PRO A 206 15.23 -14.75 -10.22
C PRO A 206 14.20 -14.71 -11.35
N ALA A 207 14.61 -15.08 -12.57
CA ALA A 207 13.74 -15.04 -13.76
C ALA A 207 12.40 -15.78 -13.57
N TRP A 208 12.41 -16.92 -12.87
CA TRP A 208 11.20 -17.69 -12.61
C TRP A 208 10.19 -16.96 -11.71
N LEU A 209 10.66 -16.08 -10.81
CA LEU A 209 9.80 -15.22 -10.00
C LEU A 209 9.25 -14.08 -10.84
N ILE A 210 10.07 -13.47 -11.71
CA ILE A 210 9.62 -12.45 -12.66
C ILE A 210 8.47 -13.02 -13.49
N THR A 211 8.63 -14.18 -14.12
CA THR A 211 7.58 -14.83 -14.93
C THR A 211 6.28 -15.04 -14.16
N ARG A 212 6.34 -15.39 -12.87
CA ARG A 212 5.14 -15.57 -12.03
C ARG A 212 4.47 -14.25 -11.64
N LEU A 213 5.25 -13.19 -11.46
CA LEU A 213 4.78 -11.86 -11.08
C LEU A 213 4.29 -11.04 -12.27
N THR A 214 4.82 -11.32 -13.45
CA THR A 214 4.37 -10.74 -14.72
C THR A 214 3.25 -11.58 -15.28
N ARG A 215 1.99 -11.19 -15.03
CA ARG A 215 0.86 -11.82 -15.74
C ARG A 215 1.03 -11.58 -17.25
N PRO A 216 0.79 -12.59 -18.10
CA PRO A 216 0.62 -12.34 -19.53
C PRO A 216 -0.48 -11.29 -19.73
N PRO A 217 -0.30 -10.33 -20.67
CA PRO A 217 -1.36 -9.37 -20.97
C PRO A 217 -2.64 -10.13 -21.27
N ARG A 218 -3.71 -9.80 -20.53
CA ARG A 218 -4.99 -10.46 -20.71
C ARG A 218 -5.48 -10.12 -22.12
N PRO A 219 -5.90 -11.11 -22.94
CA PRO A 219 -6.47 -10.79 -24.24
C PRO A 219 -7.66 -9.83 -24.03
N PRO A 220 -7.86 -8.85 -24.93
CA PRO A 220 -8.95 -7.90 -24.81
C PRO A 220 -10.26 -8.68 -24.68
N ARG A 221 -10.98 -8.46 -23.57
CA ARG A 221 -12.31 -9.05 -23.40
C ARG A 221 -13.25 -8.37 -24.40
N PRO A 222 -14.07 -9.12 -25.15
CA PRO A 222 -15.12 -8.51 -25.95
C PRO A 222 -16.02 -7.65 -25.04
N PRO A 223 -16.57 -6.53 -25.54
CA PRO A 223 -17.51 -5.71 -24.80
C PRO A 223 -18.63 -6.56 -24.23
N ARG A 224 -19.08 -6.24 -23.01
CA ARG A 224 -20.29 -6.89 -22.48
C ARG A 224 -21.50 -6.36 -23.22
N THR A 225 -22.28 -7.25 -23.82
CA THR A 225 -23.55 -6.87 -24.46
C THR A 225 -24.64 -6.79 -23.39
N VAL A 226 -25.32 -5.64 -23.33
CA VAL A 226 -26.46 -5.39 -22.45
C VAL A 226 -27.59 -4.85 -23.32
N ASP A 227 -28.79 -5.42 -23.23
CA ASP A 227 -29.94 -4.88 -23.94
C ASP A 227 -30.30 -3.51 -23.36
N VAL A 228 -30.56 -2.51 -24.21
CA VAL A 228 -30.86 -1.13 -23.79
C VAL A 228 -31.97 -1.12 -22.73
N GLY A 229 -33.06 -1.85 -22.97
CA GLY A 229 -34.20 -1.97 -22.06
C GLY A 229 -33.91 -2.66 -20.72
N HIS A 230 -32.76 -3.33 -20.60
CA HIS A 230 -32.33 -4.03 -19.39
C HIS A 230 -31.15 -3.34 -18.68
N THR A 231 -30.64 -2.22 -19.20
CA THR A 231 -29.51 -1.49 -18.60
C THR A 231 -29.78 -1.09 -17.16
N HIS A 232 -30.97 -0.54 -16.88
CA HIS A 232 -31.37 -0.18 -15.52
C HIS A 232 -31.38 -1.39 -14.59
N ARG A 233 -31.95 -2.52 -15.02
CA ARG A 233 -31.97 -3.77 -14.24
C ARG A 233 -30.57 -4.32 -13.99
N TYR A 234 -29.69 -4.25 -14.99
CA TYR A 234 -28.30 -4.66 -14.86
C TYR A 234 -27.57 -3.84 -13.79
N VAL A 235 -27.71 -2.51 -13.82
CA VAL A 235 -27.13 -1.60 -12.83
C VAL A 235 -27.68 -1.89 -11.44
N GLN A 236 -29.01 -2.04 -11.30
CA GLN A 236 -29.65 -2.37 -10.02
C GLN A 236 -29.15 -3.70 -9.43
N VAL A 237 -28.98 -4.73 -10.27
CA VAL A 237 -28.40 -6.00 -9.84
C VAL A 237 -26.94 -5.83 -9.41
N ALA A 238 -26.15 -5.07 -10.15
CA ALA A 238 -24.75 -4.82 -9.80
C ALA A 238 -24.62 -4.09 -8.46
N LEU A 239 -25.39 -3.01 -8.25
CA LEU A 239 -25.45 -2.26 -6.99
C LEU A 239 -25.84 -3.16 -5.83
N ARG A 240 -26.91 -3.94 -5.96
CA ARG A 240 -27.36 -4.90 -4.93
C ARG A 240 -26.29 -5.93 -4.61
N VAL A 241 -25.73 -6.60 -5.62
CA VAL A 241 -24.73 -7.65 -5.40
C VAL A 241 -23.48 -7.09 -4.72
N GLN A 242 -22.98 -5.93 -5.14
CA GLN A 242 -21.78 -5.36 -4.52
C GLN A 242 -22.04 -4.84 -3.11
N SER A 243 -23.16 -4.14 -2.88
CA SER A 243 -23.53 -3.70 -1.52
C SER A 243 -23.76 -4.86 -0.56
N ASP A 244 -24.44 -5.93 -0.99
CA ASP A 244 -24.67 -7.10 -0.14
C ASP A 244 -23.36 -7.82 0.23
N ARG A 245 -22.40 -7.91 -0.71
CA ARG A 245 -21.06 -8.43 -0.42
C ARG A 245 -20.34 -7.59 0.64
N VAL A 246 -20.43 -6.26 0.55
CA VAL A 246 -19.83 -5.35 1.52
C VAL A 246 -20.51 -5.50 2.89
N ARG A 247 -21.85 -5.45 2.96
CA ARG A 247 -22.60 -5.59 4.22
C ARG A 247 -22.24 -6.87 4.98
N HIS A 248 -22.12 -7.98 4.26
CA HIS A 248 -21.87 -9.31 4.84
C HIS A 248 -20.39 -9.72 4.82
N ALA A 249 -19.47 -8.77 4.64
CA ALA A 249 -18.05 -9.06 4.60
C ALA A 249 -17.58 -9.75 5.91
N PRO A 250 -16.91 -10.91 5.83
CA PRO A 250 -16.37 -11.59 7.00
C PRO A 250 -15.35 -10.74 7.75
N ARG A 251 -15.16 -11.08 9.03
CA ARG A 251 -14.12 -10.49 9.88
C ARG A 251 -12.75 -10.67 9.21
N GLY A 252 -11.99 -9.58 9.08
CA GLY A 252 -10.68 -9.57 8.41
C GLY A 252 -10.69 -9.40 6.88
N GLU A 253 -11.85 -9.47 6.20
CA GLU A 253 -11.94 -9.33 4.73
C GLU A 253 -12.59 -8.02 4.26
N ARG A 254 -13.09 -7.20 5.20
CA ARG A 254 -13.89 -5.99 4.93
C ARG A 254 -13.23 -5.01 3.98
N HIS A 255 -11.98 -4.62 4.26
CA HIS A 255 -11.23 -3.69 3.42
C HIS A 255 -11.08 -4.23 1.99
N THR A 256 -10.63 -5.48 1.85
CA THR A 256 -10.43 -6.13 0.54
C THR A 256 -11.73 -6.24 -0.26
N ILE A 257 -12.84 -6.60 0.39
CA ILE A 257 -14.15 -6.69 -0.25
C ILE A 257 -14.64 -5.31 -0.68
N LEU A 258 -14.46 -4.27 0.15
CA LEU A 258 -14.85 -2.91 -0.18
C LEU A 258 -14.05 -2.36 -1.38
N VAL A 259 -12.72 -2.56 -1.39
CA VAL A 259 -11.87 -2.24 -2.55
C VAL A 259 -12.39 -2.92 -3.81
N SER A 260 -12.66 -4.24 -3.74
CA SER A 260 -13.15 -4.99 -4.90
C SER A 260 -14.53 -4.51 -5.37
N ALA A 261 -15.42 -4.13 -4.46
CA ALA A 261 -16.76 -3.65 -4.76
C ALA A 261 -16.72 -2.27 -5.42
N ALA A 262 -15.97 -1.33 -4.84
CA ALA A 262 -15.73 0.01 -5.38
C ALA A 262 -15.13 -0.06 -6.79
N TYR A 263 -14.08 -0.85 -6.99
CA TYR A 263 -13.50 -1.08 -8.31
C TYR A 263 -14.52 -1.62 -9.32
N SER A 264 -15.37 -2.56 -8.91
CA SER A 264 -16.37 -3.15 -9.81
C SER A 264 -17.44 -2.15 -10.23
N LEU A 265 -17.91 -1.29 -9.33
CA LEU A 265 -18.90 -0.26 -9.66
C LEU A 265 -18.29 0.90 -10.44
N GLY A 266 -17.05 1.32 -10.11
CA GLY A 266 -16.32 2.34 -10.85
C GLY A 266 -16.17 1.99 -12.33
N ARG A 267 -15.99 0.71 -12.65
CA ARG A 267 -15.98 0.26 -14.07
C ARG A 267 -17.30 0.49 -14.81
N LEU A 268 -18.44 0.57 -14.11
CA LEU A 268 -19.73 0.94 -14.72
C LEU A 268 -19.91 2.44 -14.82
N VAL A 269 -19.26 3.20 -13.92
CA VAL A 269 -19.23 4.67 -13.94
C VAL A 269 -18.39 5.19 -15.11
N GLY A 270 -17.22 4.60 -15.36
CA GLY A 270 -16.33 4.98 -16.46
C GLY A 270 -16.51 4.17 -17.76
N ALA A 271 -17.55 3.34 -17.89
CA ALA A 271 -17.69 2.46 -19.04
C ALA A 271 -17.94 3.23 -20.35
N ASP A 272 -17.17 2.98 -21.40
CA ASP A 272 -17.51 3.42 -22.75
C ASP A 272 -18.74 2.65 -23.24
N ILE A 273 -19.79 3.38 -23.60
CA ILE A 273 -21.02 2.84 -24.16
C ILE A 273 -20.87 2.77 -25.67
N LEU A 274 -21.00 1.57 -26.23
CA LEU A 274 -20.88 1.33 -27.66
C LEU A 274 -22.24 1.10 -28.32
N ASP A 275 -22.40 1.59 -29.54
CA ASP A 275 -23.49 1.18 -30.44
C ASP A 275 -23.26 -0.25 -31.00
N ASP A 276 -24.24 -0.76 -31.76
CA ASP A 276 -24.17 -2.08 -32.40
C ASP A 276 -22.99 -2.22 -33.39
N ARG A 277 -22.45 -1.10 -33.88
CA ARG A 277 -21.30 -1.03 -34.79
C ARG A 277 -19.95 -0.88 -34.06
N GLY A 278 -19.98 -0.70 -32.74
CA GLY A 278 -18.80 -0.54 -31.90
C GLY A 278 -18.30 0.90 -31.74
N HIS A 279 -19.05 1.91 -32.16
CA HIS A 279 -18.70 3.32 -31.91
C HIS A 279 -19.07 3.73 -30.50
N VAL A 280 -18.21 4.51 -29.84
CA VAL A 280 -18.51 5.11 -28.54
C VAL A 280 -19.60 6.17 -28.71
N ILE A 281 -20.72 6.00 -28.01
CA ILE A 281 -21.90 6.90 -28.04
C ILE A 281 -22.19 7.55 -26.69
N GLY A 282 -21.42 7.19 -25.65
CA GLY A 282 -21.56 7.76 -24.31
C GLY A 282 -20.59 7.12 -23.33
N GLN A 283 -20.63 7.59 -22.09
CA GLN A 283 -19.83 7.06 -20.99
C GLN A 283 -20.68 6.88 -19.74
N GLY A 284 -20.42 5.81 -19.00
CA GLY A 284 -21.05 5.51 -17.74
C GLY A 284 -22.51 5.04 -17.87
N ILE A 285 -22.81 3.87 -17.35
CA ILE A 285 -24.21 3.43 -17.15
C ILE A 285 -24.66 3.57 -15.70
N LEU A 286 -23.76 3.98 -14.82
CA LEU A 286 -23.99 4.19 -13.39
C LEU A 286 -23.43 5.56 -13.01
N ASP A 287 -24.21 6.33 -12.28
CA ASP A 287 -23.77 7.60 -11.70
C ASP A 287 -22.77 7.37 -10.55
N TYR A 288 -21.74 8.22 -10.49
CA TYR A 288 -20.66 8.11 -9.50
C TYR A 288 -21.19 8.24 -8.07
N GLN A 289 -22.03 9.26 -7.82
CA GLN A 289 -22.56 9.53 -6.49
C GLN A 289 -23.45 8.38 -6.01
N THR A 290 -24.27 7.84 -6.92
CA THR A 290 -25.10 6.66 -6.64
C THR A 290 -24.24 5.45 -6.23
N ALA A 291 -23.12 5.21 -6.93
CA ALA A 291 -22.20 4.12 -6.58
C ALA A 291 -21.55 4.36 -5.21
N TYR A 292 -21.14 5.59 -4.93
CA TYR A 292 -20.55 6.00 -3.66
C TYR A 292 -21.54 5.79 -2.50
N ASP A 293 -22.74 6.34 -2.60
CA ASP A 293 -23.75 6.30 -1.54
C ASP A 293 -24.13 4.86 -1.17
N VAL A 294 -24.33 4.00 -2.16
CA VAL A 294 -24.67 2.59 -1.95
C VAL A 294 -23.55 1.83 -1.23
N LEU A 295 -22.29 2.07 -1.59
CA LEU A 295 -21.16 1.44 -0.91
C LEU A 295 -20.94 2.03 0.49
N ARG A 296 -21.16 3.34 0.65
CA ARG A 296 -21.02 4.06 1.92
C ARG A 296 -22.02 3.56 2.94
N GLU A 297 -23.28 3.39 2.53
CA GLU A 297 -24.34 2.80 3.36
C GLU A 297 -23.99 1.35 3.72
N ALA A 298 -23.55 0.55 2.75
CA ALA A 298 -23.18 -0.85 2.99
C ALA A 298 -21.97 -0.99 3.93
N ALA A 299 -20.96 -0.12 3.83
CA ALA A 299 -19.78 -0.13 4.67
C ALA A 299 -20.06 0.37 6.09
N ALA A 300 -21.13 1.16 6.29
CA ALA A 300 -21.46 1.74 7.59
C ALA A 300 -21.70 0.70 8.68
N THR A 301 -22.12 -0.52 8.32
CA THR A 301 -22.31 -1.64 9.26
C THR A 301 -21.01 -2.09 9.95
N HIS A 302 -19.86 -1.67 9.44
CA HIS A 302 -18.55 -2.10 9.92
C HIS A 302 -17.77 -1.01 10.66
N ILE A 303 -18.25 0.24 10.65
CA ILE A 303 -17.52 1.36 11.27
C ILE A 303 -17.40 1.12 12.78
N GLY A 304 -16.18 1.29 13.31
CA GLY A 304 -15.87 1.08 14.71
C GLY A 304 -15.59 -0.39 15.07
N VAL A 305 -15.71 -1.32 14.12
CA VAL A 305 -15.34 -2.73 14.33
C VAL A 305 -13.88 -2.94 13.92
N GLU A 306 -13.05 -3.40 14.86
CA GLU A 306 -11.62 -3.70 14.62
C GLU A 306 -10.79 -2.54 14.04
N ASN A 307 -11.07 -1.30 14.49
CA ASN A 307 -10.44 -0.08 14.00
C ASN A 307 -10.74 0.27 12.53
N PHE A 308 -11.75 -0.35 11.91
CA PHE A 308 -12.23 0.10 10.61
C PHE A 308 -12.92 1.47 10.78
N THR A 309 -12.30 2.51 10.24
CA THR A 309 -12.74 3.89 10.46
C THR A 309 -13.60 4.42 9.32
N ASP A 310 -14.39 5.44 9.62
CA ASP A 310 -15.21 6.15 8.63
C ASP A 310 -14.36 6.73 7.49
N THR A 311 -13.27 7.40 7.85
CA THR A 311 -12.30 7.99 6.91
C THR A 311 -11.62 6.94 6.04
N GLU A 312 -11.28 5.78 6.62
CA GLU A 312 -10.72 4.67 5.84
C GLU A 312 -11.73 4.14 4.82
N ALA A 313 -13.01 3.98 5.21
CA ALA A 313 -14.06 3.52 4.32
C ALA A 313 -14.30 4.50 3.15
N GLU A 314 -14.40 5.80 3.45
CA GLU A 314 -14.56 6.86 2.45
C GLU A 314 -13.42 6.85 1.43
N ARG A 315 -12.17 6.91 1.91
CA ARG A 315 -10.99 6.89 1.05
C ARG A 315 -10.95 5.63 0.18
N THR A 316 -11.27 4.48 0.77
CA THR A 316 -11.29 3.19 0.04
C THR A 316 -12.32 3.19 -1.09
N ILE A 317 -13.50 3.76 -0.86
CA ILE A 317 -14.55 3.84 -1.88
C ILE A 317 -14.11 4.78 -3.01
N ILE A 318 -13.61 5.97 -2.69
CA ILE A 318 -13.15 6.95 -3.66
C ILE A 318 -12.02 6.36 -4.52
N ASP A 319 -10.94 5.91 -3.88
CA ASP A 319 -9.78 5.34 -4.57
C ASP A 319 -10.19 4.17 -5.48
N GLY A 320 -11.12 3.32 -5.02
CA GLY A 320 -11.63 2.19 -5.79
C GLY A 320 -12.51 2.60 -6.98
N LEU A 321 -13.43 3.55 -6.79
CA LEU A 321 -14.30 4.07 -7.85
C LEU A 321 -13.48 4.77 -8.93
N ASP A 322 -12.55 5.64 -8.54
CA ASP A 322 -11.66 6.35 -9.46
C ASP A 322 -10.78 5.39 -10.24
N HIS A 323 -10.16 4.43 -9.54
CA HIS A 323 -9.34 3.41 -10.20
C HIS A 323 -10.15 2.56 -11.18
N GLY A 324 -11.38 2.20 -10.84
CA GLY A 324 -12.30 1.46 -11.71
C GLY A 324 -12.75 2.26 -12.92
N SER A 325 -13.04 3.55 -12.73
CA SER A 325 -13.52 4.47 -13.77
C SER A 325 -12.44 4.80 -14.79
N ALA A 326 -11.18 4.82 -14.37
CA ALA A 326 -10.03 5.02 -15.26
C ALA A 326 -9.75 3.81 -16.18
N GLN A 327 -10.36 2.64 -15.94
CA GLN A 327 -10.17 1.47 -16.79
C GLN A 327 -11.03 1.56 -18.06
N ARG A 328 -10.44 1.22 -19.21
CA ARG A 328 -11.18 1.07 -20.48
C ARG A 328 -12.12 -0.13 -20.43
N HIS A 329 -13.28 0.02 -19.82
CA HIS A 329 -14.36 -0.96 -19.83
C HIS A 329 -15.39 -0.59 -20.90
N GLN A 330 -15.71 -1.53 -21.79
CA GLN A 330 -16.69 -1.30 -22.85
C GLN A 330 -17.97 -2.10 -22.60
N ILE A 331 -19.11 -1.42 -22.77
CA ILE A 331 -20.45 -2.01 -22.72
C ILE A 331 -21.11 -1.72 -24.05
N ARG A 332 -21.54 -2.76 -24.76
CA ARG A 332 -22.30 -2.63 -26.00
C ARG A 332 -23.78 -2.66 -25.68
N LEU A 333 -24.49 -1.62 -26.07
CA LEU A 333 -25.94 -1.58 -25.97
C LEU A 333 -26.56 -2.19 -27.21
N ARG A 334 -27.34 -3.26 -27.03
CA ARG A 334 -28.07 -3.90 -28.11
C ARG A 334 -29.49 -3.36 -28.16
N ARG A 335 -29.92 -2.87 -29.32
CA ARG A 335 -31.35 -2.58 -29.56
C ARG A 335 -32.10 -3.91 -29.75
N PRO A 336 -33.32 -4.03 -29.22
CA PRO A 336 -34.12 -5.26 -29.31
C PRO A 336 -34.38 -5.69 -30.74
#